data_AF-A0A2R6GC81-F1
#
_entry.id   AF-A0A2R6GC81-F1
#
_cell.length_a   1.000
_cell.length_b   1.000
_cell.length_c   1.000
_cell.angle_alpha   90.00
_cell.angle_beta   90.00
_cell.angle_gamma   90.00
#
_symmetry.space_group_name_H-M   'P 1'
#
loop_
_entity.id
_entity.type
_entity.pdbx_description
1 polymer ?
#
loop_
_entity_poly.entity_id
_entity_poly.type
_entity_poly.pdbx_seq_one_letter_code
_entity_poly.pdbx_strand_id
1 'polypeptide(L)'
;MPVVDDLDSGRRDAVVDHVLDAVHPDRREGEVVGTAPRDGGLLVGVKVHPRGYLSTAKYALVTLDADGQVVDATACSGRKVRRELEREGK
;
A
#
# COMPACT_ATOMS: atom_id res chain seq x y z
N MET A 1 4.85 23.28 5.70
CA MET A 1 4.24 21.94 5.77
C MET A 1 5.09 21.00 4.92
N PRO A 2 5.87 20.07 5.49
CA PRO A 2 6.44 18.98 4.71
C PRO A 2 5.48 17.79 4.77
N VAL A 3 4.96 17.43 3.61
CA VAL A 3 4.31 16.14 3.34
C VAL A 3 5.32 15.03 3.64
N VAL A 4 4.97 14.12 4.54
CA VAL A 4 5.76 12.93 4.90
C VAL A 4 5.79 11.95 3.72
N ASP A 5 6.69 12.20 2.76
CA ASP A 5 7.13 11.24 1.76
C ASP A 5 8.40 10.53 2.27
N ASP A 6 8.38 9.98 3.49
CA ASP A 6 9.55 9.32 4.11
C ASP A 6 9.39 7.79 4.12
N LEU A 7 8.85 7.23 3.02
CA LEU A 7 8.97 5.80 2.79
C LEU A 7 10.11 5.58 1.79
N ASP A 8 11.27 5.21 2.34
CA ASP A 8 12.47 4.87 1.59
C ASP A 8 12.13 3.88 0.46
N SER A 9 12.74 4.04 -0.72
CA SER A 9 12.44 3.22 -1.90
C SER A 9 12.55 1.72 -1.60
N GLY A 10 13.49 1.32 -0.73
CA GLY A 10 13.62 -0.08 -0.32
C GLY A 10 12.41 -0.60 0.47
N ARG A 11 11.77 0.25 1.29
CA ARG A 11 10.55 -0.12 2.03
C ARG A 11 9.33 -0.18 1.11
N ARG A 12 9.25 0.71 0.12
CA ARG A 12 8.19 0.67 -0.90
C ARG A 12 8.20 -0.66 -1.64
N ASP A 13 9.38 -1.10 -2.10
CA ASP A 13 9.55 -2.40 -2.76
C ASP A 13 9.17 -3.56 -1.84
N ALA A 14 9.63 -3.57 -0.59
CA ALA A 14 9.29 -4.62 0.37
C ALA A 14 7.77 -4.71 0.64
N VAL A 15 7.09 -3.57 0.72
CA VAL A 15 5.63 -3.52 0.89
C VAL A 15 4.91 -4.05 -0.35
N VAL A 16 5.36 -3.68 -1.54
CA VAL A 16 4.80 -4.19 -2.80
C VAL A 16 5.02 -5.69 -2.92
N ASP A 17 6.23 -6.18 -2.66
CA ASP A 17 6.58 -7.60 -2.71
C ASP A 17 5.74 -8.41 -1.73
N HIS A 18 5.59 -7.92 -0.49
CA HIS A 18 4.71 -8.55 0.50
C HIS A 18 3.24 -8.59 0.04
N VAL A 19 2.72 -7.53 -0.57
CA VAL A 19 1.34 -7.52 -1.09
C VAL A 19 1.20 -8.48 -2.27
N LEU A 20 2.20 -8.55 -3.14
CA LEU A 20 2.21 -9.50 -4.25
C LEU A 20 2.25 -10.94 -3.73
N ASP A 21 3.05 -11.26 -2.73
CA ASP A 21 3.14 -12.62 -2.18
C ASP A 21 1.91 -13.01 -1.33
N ALA A 22 1.56 -12.18 -0.33
CA ALA A 22 0.58 -12.52 0.68
C ALA A 22 -0.88 -12.25 0.25
N VAL A 23 -1.12 -11.18 -0.54
CA VAL A 23 -2.48 -10.70 -0.84
C VAL A 23 -2.87 -11.05 -2.28
N HIS A 24 -1.95 -10.93 -3.23
CA HIS A 24 -2.21 -11.08 -4.66
C HIS A 24 -1.15 -11.93 -5.39
N PRO A 25 -0.94 -13.21 -5.01
CA PRO A 25 0.12 -14.08 -5.58
C PRO A 25 -0.02 -14.30 -7.09
N ASP A 26 -1.21 -14.12 -7.64
CA ASP A 26 -1.45 -14.20 -9.08
C ASP A 26 -0.91 -13.00 -9.88
N ARG A 27 -0.46 -11.94 -9.21
CA ARG A 27 -0.01 -10.68 -9.81
C ARG A 27 1.52 -10.59 -9.79
N ARG A 28 2.07 -9.77 -10.68
CA ARG A 28 3.54 -9.64 -10.86
C ARG A 28 4.07 -8.24 -10.65
N GLU A 29 3.20 -7.24 -10.69
CA GLU A 29 3.58 -5.85 -10.63
C GLU A 29 2.61 -5.08 -9.75
N GLY A 30 3.15 -4.20 -8.92
CA GLY A 30 2.41 -3.27 -8.08
C GLY A 30 3.20 -1.98 -7.90
N GLU A 31 2.48 -0.94 -7.49
CA GLU A 31 3.03 0.38 -7.21
C GLU A 31 2.41 0.91 -5.92
N VAL A 32 3.19 1.63 -5.11
CA VAL A 32 2.65 2.39 -3.97
C VAL A 32 1.98 3.65 -4.52
N VAL A 33 0.69 3.82 -4.24
CA VAL A 33 -0.10 4.97 -4.72
C VAL A 33 -0.20 6.10 -3.70
N GLY A 34 0.21 5.85 -2.46
CA GLY A 34 0.25 6.87 -1.42
C GLY A 34 0.51 6.29 -0.04
N THR A 35 0.90 7.18 0.86
CA THR A 35 1.17 6.87 2.27
C THR A 35 0.48 7.91 3.15
N ALA A 36 0.04 7.49 4.33
CA ALA A 36 -0.54 8.36 5.34
C ALA A 36 0.00 7.96 6.73
N PRO A 37 0.34 8.92 7.60
CA PRO A 37 0.71 8.60 8.98
C PRO A 37 -0.50 8.06 9.74
N ARG A 38 -0.27 7.04 10.57
CA ARG A 38 -1.29 6.43 11.45
C ARG A 38 -0.77 6.47 12.88
N ASP A 39 -1.66 6.51 13.87
CA ASP A 39 -1.27 6.43 15.28
C ASP A 39 -0.40 5.18 15.52
N GLY A 40 0.90 5.39 15.79
CA GLY A 40 1.88 4.33 15.99
C GLY A 40 2.47 3.70 14.73
N GLY A 41 2.34 4.31 13.54
CA GLY A 41 2.90 3.75 12.32
C GLY A 41 2.58 4.52 11.02
N LEU A 42 2.53 3.80 9.91
CA LEU A 42 2.28 4.36 8.57
C LEU A 42 1.30 3.47 7.80
N LEU A 43 0.27 4.06 7.22
CA LEU A 43 -0.64 3.40 6.30
C LEU A 43 -0.15 3.59 4.86
N VAL A 44 -0.06 2.51 4.09
CA VAL A 44 0.45 2.48 2.72
C VAL A 44 -0.62 1.91 1.80
N GLY A 45 -0.98 2.66 0.78
CA GLY A 45 -1.85 2.19 -0.30
C GLY A 45 -1.03 1.59 -1.43
N VAL A 46 -1.28 0.32 -1.75
CA VAL A 46 -0.65 -0.37 -2.88
C VAL A 46 -1.68 -0.62 -3.96
N LYS A 47 -1.34 -0.29 -5.20
CA LYS A 47 -2.11 -0.65 -6.39
C LYS A 47 -1.37 -1.75 -7.12
N VAL A 48 -2.06 -2.85 -7.35
CA VAL A 48 -1.51 -4.02 -8.03
C VAL A 48 -2.03 -4.05 -9.47
N HIS A 49 -1.10 -4.08 -10.41
CA HIS A 49 -1.40 -4.01 -11.83
C HIS A 49 -2.11 -5.29 -12.32
N PRO A 50 -3.03 -5.15 -13.29
CA PRO A 50 -3.70 -6.29 -13.87
C PRO A 50 -2.75 -7.19 -14.67
N ARG A 51 -2.93 -8.50 -14.57
CA ARG A 51 -2.21 -9.47 -15.42
C ARG A 51 -2.94 -9.58 -16.77
N GLY A 52 -2.54 -8.75 -17.73
CA GLY A 52 -3.08 -8.73 -19.10
C GLY A 52 -4.31 -7.83 -19.31
N TYR A 53 -4.80 -7.79 -20.55
CA TYR A 53 -5.74 -6.78 -21.07
C TYR A 53 -7.16 -6.83 -20.47
N LEU A 54 -7.57 -7.98 -19.92
CA LEU A 54 -8.93 -8.21 -19.37
C LEU A 54 -9.02 -8.14 -17.83
N SER A 55 -7.90 -7.91 -17.14
CA SER A 55 -7.89 -7.83 -15.68
C SER A 55 -8.09 -6.39 -15.21
N THR A 56 -8.82 -6.20 -14.10
CA THR A 56 -8.86 -4.93 -13.38
C THR A 56 -7.70 -4.81 -12.40
N ALA A 57 -7.23 -3.58 -12.18
CA ALA A 57 -6.28 -3.29 -11.12
C ALA A 57 -6.88 -3.66 -9.77
N LYS A 58 -6.07 -4.29 -8.92
CA LYS A 58 -6.43 -4.58 -7.53
C LYS A 58 -5.73 -3.59 -6.60
N TYR A 59 -6.20 -3.50 -5.37
CA TYR A 59 -5.62 -2.59 -4.39
C TYR A 59 -5.48 -3.30 -3.05
N ALA A 60 -4.51 -2.89 -2.28
CA ALA A 60 -4.30 -3.34 -0.91
C ALA A 60 -3.96 -2.13 -0.02
N LEU A 61 -4.33 -2.24 1.24
CA LEU A 61 -3.91 -1.35 2.31
C LEU A 61 -2.94 -2.13 3.18
N VAL A 62 -1.78 -1.53 3.43
CA VAL A 62 -0.73 -2.11 4.24
C VAL A 62 -0.48 -1.17 5.40
N THR A 63 -0.45 -1.71 6.61
CA THR A 63 -0.10 -0.96 7.82
C THR A 63 1.31 -1.34 8.21
N LEU A 64 2.16 -0.33 8.34
CA LEU A 64 3.49 -0.40 8.90
C LEU A 64 3.44 0.09 10.35
N ASP A 65 4.25 -0.51 11.22
CA ASP A 65 4.48 0.01 12.57
C ASP A 65 5.53 1.14 12.58
N ALA A 66 5.82 1.71 13.76
CA ALA A 66 6.84 2.73 13.97
C ALA A 66 8.27 2.29 13.58
N ASP A 67 8.60 1.01 13.71
CA ASP A 67 9.85 0.42 13.23
C ASP A 67 9.86 0.19 11.70
N GLY A 68 8.72 0.41 11.03
CA GLY A 68 8.56 0.26 9.59
C GLY A 68 8.34 -1.19 9.15
N GLN A 69 7.89 -2.07 10.04
CA GLN A 69 7.52 -3.45 9.70
C GLN A 69 6.05 -3.56 9.31
N VAL A 70 5.74 -4.44 8.36
CA VAL A 70 4.36 -4.73 7.97
C VAL A 70 3.66 -5.48 9.11
N VAL A 71 2.65 -4.85 9.71
CA VAL A 71 1.82 -5.44 10.77
C VAL A 71 0.45 -5.89 10.28
N ASP A 72 -0.05 -5.30 9.19
CA ASP A 72 -1.29 -5.72 8.55
C ASP A 72 -1.24 -5.47 7.04
N ALA A 73 -1.84 -6.36 6.26
CA ALA A 73 -2.01 -6.19 4.82
C ALA A 73 -3.37 -6.75 4.39
N THR A 74 -4.24 -5.88 3.87
CA THR A 74 -5.62 -6.25 3.54
C THR A 74 -5.98 -5.81 2.12
N ALA A 75 -6.47 -6.77 1.31
CA ALA A 75 -7.04 -6.48 -0.02
C ALA A 75 -8.25 -5.55 0.11
N CYS A 76 -8.25 -4.48 -0.68
CA CYS A 76 -9.28 -3.45 -0.65
C CYS A 76 -9.62 -2.95 -2.05
N SER A 77 -10.68 -2.16 -2.18
CA SER A 77 -10.93 -1.42 -3.41
C SER A 77 -10.13 -0.13 -3.43
N GLY A 78 -9.75 0.37 -4.62
CA GLY A 78 -9.01 1.63 -4.74
C GLY A 78 -9.75 2.83 -4.12
N ARG A 79 -11.09 2.79 -4.09
CA ARG A 79 -11.92 3.78 -3.41
C ARG A 79 -11.71 3.75 -1.88
N LYS A 80 -11.58 2.56 -1.29
CA LYS A 80 -11.28 2.39 0.13
C LYS A 80 -9.85 2.84 0.45
N VAL A 81 -8.88 2.51 -0.41
CA VAL A 81 -7.49 2.99 -0.28
C VAL A 81 -7.44 4.51 -0.22
N ARG A 82 -8.02 5.20 -1.20
CA ARG A 82 -8.08 6.67 -1.21
C ARG A 82 -8.75 7.21 0.05
N ARG A 83 -9.92 6.67 0.41
CA ARG A 83 -10.66 7.12 1.58
C ARG A 83 -9.86 7.02 2.88
N GLU A 84 -9.15 5.92 3.08
CA GLU A 84 -8.35 5.72 4.30
C GLU A 84 -7.09 6.60 4.29
N LEU A 85 -6.39 6.70 3.16
CA LEU A 85 -5.25 7.61 3.01
C LEU A 85 -5.65 9.08 3.24
N GLU A 86 -6.80 9.51 2.71
CA GLU A 86 -7.34 10.87 2.93
C GLU A 86 -7.80 11.10 4.38
N ARG A 87 -8.26 10.04 5.06
CA ARG A 87 -8.70 10.12 6.46
C ARG A 87 -7.53 10.27 7.42
N GLU A 88 -6.42 9.58 7.14
CA GLU A 88 -5.25 9.50 8.01
C GLU A 88 -4.19 10.54 7.66
N GLY A 89 -4.16 11.02 6.41
CA GLY A 89 -3.29 12.11 5.95
C GLY A 89 -3.75 13.51 6.35
N LYS A 90 -4.72 13.64 7.26
CA LYS A 90 -5.28 14.92 7.74
C LYS A 90 -4.84 15.21 9.18
#